data_AF-A0A2H9PQG1-F1
#
_entry.id   AF-A0A2H9PQG1-F1
#
_cell.length_a   1.000
_cell.length_b   1.000
_cell.length_c   1.000
_cell.angle_alpha   90.00
_cell.angle_beta   90.00
_cell.angle_gamma   90.00
#
_symmetry.space_group_name_H-M   'P 1'
#
loop_
_entity.id
_entity.type
_entity.pdbx_description
1 polymer ?
#
loop_
_entity_poly.entity_id
_entity_poly.type
_entity_poly.pdbx_seq_one_letter_code
_entity_poly.pdbx_strand_id
1 'polypeptide(L)'
;MIYIHNLRSLNQKSAETEATYLLRPLREKAKFPLNDAFLIKELDSFFISNTDLETISLAFPLLEKLPLDLEQLKKDNQGELYENINILRTHALLKEFPEPLQNNLQYLKDLMQWQNGDLLNLFAFFNQIPYLKINNKAELNTKLNNLFQTLLRTSNFTFGAMDIINEAHLEHSRGLVESFSKGYLIHIYLEEQMKALSFEQISRRVPPAELQKLKEMEGNIKIINKSIEKAYEVNMRMIELAVNLYTFTKWAMEIQLRT
;
A
#
# COMPACT_ATOMS: atom_id res chain seq x y z
N MET A 1 12.77 12.40 7.25
CA MET A 1 11.34 12.02 7.30
C MET A 1 10.67 12.73 6.15
N ILE A 2 9.98 11.99 5.28
CA ILE A 2 9.26 12.53 4.12
C ILE A 2 7.83 12.85 4.59
N TYR A 3 7.29 14.05 4.32
CA TYR A 3 5.96 14.47 4.79
C TYR A 3 4.82 14.15 3.80
N ILE A 4 5.06 13.28 2.83
CA ILE A 4 4.01 12.77 1.94
C ILE A 4 3.29 11.65 2.70
N HIS A 5 2.15 11.98 3.31
CA HIS A 5 1.37 11.04 4.11
C HIS A 5 0.36 10.22 3.30
N ASN A 6 0.01 10.70 2.10
CA ASN A 6 -0.98 10.11 1.22
C ASN A 6 -0.42 9.96 -0.20
N LEU A 7 -0.81 8.91 -0.90
CA LEU A 7 -0.35 8.59 -2.24
C LEU A 7 -0.63 9.73 -3.23
N ARG A 8 -1.80 10.37 -3.08
CA ARG A 8 -2.25 11.50 -3.92
C ARG A 8 -1.49 12.80 -3.69
N SER A 9 -0.76 12.92 -2.59
CA SER A 9 0.00 14.12 -2.25
C SER A 9 1.34 14.20 -2.99
N LEU A 10 1.76 13.12 -3.64
CA LEU A 10 2.94 13.11 -4.50
C LEU A 10 2.69 13.92 -5.78
N ASN A 11 3.50 14.96 -5.95
CA ASN A 11 3.63 15.73 -7.18
C ASN A 11 5.07 16.30 -7.23
N GLN A 12 5.44 16.91 -8.36
CA GLN A 12 6.78 17.47 -8.52
C GLN A 12 7.10 18.54 -7.45
N LYS A 13 6.13 19.35 -7.04
CA LYS A 13 6.34 20.42 -6.05
C LYS A 13 6.56 19.85 -4.64
N SER A 14 5.78 18.84 -4.24
CA SER A 14 6.00 18.17 -2.96
C SER A 14 7.34 17.44 -2.96
N ALA A 15 7.68 16.71 -4.03
CA ALA A 15 8.98 16.07 -4.18
C ALA A 15 10.16 17.07 -4.08
N GLU A 16 10.05 18.23 -4.72
CA GLU A 16 11.06 19.29 -4.67
C GLU A 16 11.23 19.88 -3.26
N THR A 17 10.11 20.04 -2.54
CA THR A 17 10.10 20.51 -1.16
C THR A 17 10.81 19.49 -0.25
N GLU A 18 10.43 18.22 -0.34
CA GLU A 18 11.02 17.13 0.44
C GLU A 18 12.52 16.96 0.14
N ALA A 19 12.88 16.94 -1.15
CA ALA A 19 14.26 16.78 -1.58
C ALA A 19 15.17 17.87 -1.01
N THR A 20 14.69 19.10 -0.89
CA THR A 20 15.45 20.20 -0.32
C THR A 20 15.85 19.93 1.14
N TYR A 21 14.97 19.32 1.94
CA TYR A 21 15.29 18.92 3.31
C TYR A 21 16.22 17.71 3.37
N LEU A 22 16.12 16.78 2.42
CA LEU A 22 16.95 15.58 2.35
C LEU A 22 18.36 15.82 1.78
N LEU A 23 18.54 16.87 0.97
CA LEU A 23 19.83 17.18 0.33
C LEU A 23 20.95 17.47 1.34
N ARG A 24 20.66 18.23 2.40
CA ARG A 24 21.66 18.59 3.41
C ARG A 24 22.26 17.37 4.12
N PRO A 25 21.47 16.49 4.76
CA PRO A 25 22.02 15.30 5.41
C PRO A 25 22.66 14.33 4.41
N LEU A 26 22.17 14.28 3.16
CA LEU A 26 22.78 13.45 2.13
C LEU A 26 24.22 13.90 1.81
N ARG A 27 24.46 15.21 1.66
CA ARG A 27 25.80 15.78 1.43
C ARG A 27 26.77 15.56 2.57
N GLU A 28 26.27 15.49 3.80
CA GLU A 28 27.10 15.24 4.98
C GLU A 28 27.57 13.77 5.04
N LYS A 29 26.75 12.84 4.51
CA LYS A 29 26.99 11.40 4.59
C LYS A 29 27.66 10.80 3.35
N ALA A 30 27.50 11.42 2.18
CA ALA A 30 27.95 10.89 0.91
C ALA A 30 28.92 11.86 0.19
N LYS A 31 29.74 11.30 -0.70
CA LYS A 31 30.58 12.06 -1.63
C LYS A 31 30.39 11.50 -3.04
N PHE A 32 30.64 12.34 -4.05
CA PHE A 32 30.72 11.88 -5.44
C PHE A 32 32.17 11.49 -5.79
N PRO A 33 32.37 10.43 -6.62
CA PRO A 33 31.35 9.51 -7.11
C PRO A 33 30.71 8.70 -5.96
N LEU A 34 29.40 8.45 -6.06
CA LEU A 34 28.64 7.64 -5.12
C LEU A 34 29.21 6.22 -5.08
N ASN A 35 29.35 5.70 -3.86
CA ASN A 35 29.73 4.31 -3.61
C ASN A 35 28.47 3.42 -3.64
N ASP A 36 28.52 2.33 -4.40
CA ASP A 36 27.44 1.34 -4.53
C ASP A 36 26.97 0.83 -3.15
N ALA A 37 27.90 0.52 -2.24
CA ALA A 37 27.57 0.05 -0.90
C ALA A 37 26.81 1.10 -0.07
N PHE A 38 27.10 2.39 -0.29
CA PHE A 38 26.37 3.47 0.36
C PHE A 38 24.95 3.58 -0.20
N LEU A 39 24.81 3.60 -1.52
CA LEU A 39 23.49 3.80 -2.14
C LEU A 39 22.60 2.57 -1.93
N ILE A 40 23.12 1.34 -1.98
CA ILE A 40 22.37 0.13 -1.59
C ILE A 40 21.86 0.29 -0.16
N LYS A 41 22.73 0.66 0.80
CA LYS A 41 22.35 0.82 2.20
C LYS A 41 21.25 1.88 2.39
N GLU A 42 21.31 2.99 1.68
CA GLU A 42 20.28 4.04 1.76
C GLU A 42 18.96 3.64 1.08
N LEU A 43 18.99 2.72 0.11
CA LEU A 43 17.81 2.28 -0.63
C LEU A 43 17.18 0.98 -0.10
N ASP A 44 17.93 0.17 0.65
CA ASP A 44 17.55 -1.18 1.10
C ASP A 44 16.23 -1.20 1.89
N SER A 45 15.98 -0.17 2.71
CA SER A 45 14.74 -0.05 3.48
C SER A 45 13.47 0.05 2.61
N PHE A 46 13.61 0.44 1.34
CA PHE A 46 12.50 0.54 0.40
C PHE A 46 12.28 -0.73 -0.41
N PHE A 47 13.19 -1.72 -0.35
CA PHE A 47 13.09 -2.90 -1.21
C PHE A 47 11.91 -3.79 -0.86
N ILE A 48 11.36 -4.40 -1.91
CA ILE A 48 10.21 -5.30 -1.81
C ILE A 48 10.76 -6.69 -1.49
N SER A 49 10.30 -7.28 -0.40
CA SER A 49 10.69 -8.62 -0.01
C SER A 49 9.68 -9.66 -0.51
N ASN A 50 10.12 -10.92 -0.67
CA ASN A 50 9.19 -12.03 -0.92
C ASN A 50 8.13 -12.14 0.17
N THR A 51 8.48 -11.86 1.43
CA THR A 51 7.54 -11.85 2.56
C THR A 51 6.43 -10.81 2.39
N ASP A 52 6.71 -9.66 1.76
CA ASP A 52 5.68 -8.67 1.44
C ASP A 52 4.67 -9.25 0.44
N LEU A 53 5.16 -9.86 -0.64
CA LEU A 53 4.32 -10.48 -1.68
C LEU A 53 3.50 -11.66 -1.12
N GLU A 54 4.10 -12.50 -0.29
CA GLU A 54 3.44 -13.61 0.40
C GLU A 54 2.32 -13.10 1.30
N THR A 55 2.60 -12.08 2.13
CA THR A 55 1.61 -11.49 3.04
C THR A 55 0.42 -10.92 2.29
N ILE A 56 0.66 -10.22 1.18
CA ILE A 56 -0.41 -9.67 0.32
C ILE A 56 -1.23 -10.82 -0.29
N SER A 57 -0.56 -11.91 -0.70
CA SER A 57 -1.21 -13.05 -1.36
C SER A 57 -2.15 -13.84 -0.45
N LEU A 58 -2.01 -13.75 0.88
CA LEU A 58 -2.88 -14.44 1.84
C LEU A 58 -4.36 -14.02 1.74
N ALA A 59 -4.65 -12.82 1.24
CA ALA A 59 -6.02 -12.33 1.17
C ALA A 59 -6.85 -12.95 0.04
N PHE A 60 -6.24 -13.34 -1.09
CA PHE A 60 -7.00 -13.81 -2.27
C PHE A 60 -7.94 -14.99 -2.00
N PRO A 61 -7.51 -16.11 -1.41
CA PRO A 61 -8.43 -17.22 -1.13
C PRO A 61 -9.56 -16.82 -0.17
N LEU A 62 -9.31 -15.85 0.71
CA LEU A 62 -10.31 -15.34 1.65
C LEU A 62 -11.30 -14.40 0.97
N LEU A 63 -10.83 -13.55 0.05
CA LEU A 63 -11.67 -12.65 -0.76
C LEU A 63 -12.58 -13.41 -1.73
N GLU A 64 -12.19 -14.61 -2.18
CA GLU A 64 -13.05 -15.50 -2.95
C GLU A 64 -14.09 -16.21 -2.06
N LYS A 65 -13.67 -16.70 -0.90
CA LYS A 65 -14.51 -17.51 -0.01
C LYS A 65 -15.53 -16.69 0.78
N LEU A 66 -15.09 -15.60 1.40
CA LEU A 66 -15.89 -14.87 2.40
C LEU A 66 -17.19 -14.27 1.85
N PRO A 67 -17.23 -13.74 0.61
CA PRO A 67 -18.49 -13.35 -0.02
C PRO A 67 -19.49 -14.50 -0.13
N LEU A 68 -19.05 -15.72 -0.46
CA LEU A 68 -19.90 -16.91 -0.53
C LEU A 68 -20.41 -17.29 0.86
N ASP A 69 -19.54 -17.24 1.88
CA ASP A 69 -19.94 -17.51 3.27
C ASP A 69 -21.00 -16.50 3.75
N LEU A 70 -20.91 -15.22 3.35
CA LEU A 70 -21.91 -14.19 3.65
C LEU A 70 -23.23 -14.40 2.91
N GLU A 71 -23.19 -14.82 1.64
CA GLU A 71 -24.39 -15.18 0.89
C GLU A 71 -25.10 -16.38 1.52
N GLN A 72 -24.34 -17.37 1.98
CA GLN A 72 -24.87 -18.53 2.68
C GLN A 72 -25.49 -18.12 4.02
N LEU A 73 -24.80 -17.28 4.80
CA LEU A 73 -25.29 -16.74 6.07
C LEU A 73 -26.61 -15.96 5.89
N LYS A 74 -26.77 -15.24 4.78
CA LYS A 74 -28.03 -14.59 4.41
C LYS A 74 -29.15 -15.59 4.11
N LYS A 75 -28.87 -16.68 3.37
CA LYS A 75 -29.85 -17.72 3.03
C LYS A 75 -30.32 -18.50 4.26
N ASP A 76 -29.39 -18.75 5.18
CA ASP A 76 -29.63 -19.53 6.40
C ASP A 76 -30.26 -18.68 7.52
N ASN A 77 -30.47 -17.37 7.30
CA ASN A 77 -31.05 -16.44 8.27
C ASN A 77 -32.58 -16.63 8.48
N GLN A 78 -33.01 -17.86 8.77
CA GLN A 78 -34.42 -18.22 8.93
C GLN A 78 -35.07 -17.70 10.24
N GLY A 79 -34.30 -17.05 11.12
CA GLY A 79 -34.77 -16.59 12.44
C GLY A 79 -34.37 -15.16 12.80
N GLU A 80 -34.06 -14.30 11.82
CA GLU A 80 -33.65 -12.90 12.03
C GLU A 80 -32.46 -12.73 13.01
N LEU A 81 -31.58 -13.73 13.07
CA LEU A 81 -30.38 -13.68 13.92
C LEU A 81 -29.41 -12.60 13.42
N TYR A 82 -29.38 -12.41 12.11
CA TYR A 82 -28.47 -11.50 11.44
C TYR A 82 -29.18 -10.30 10.82
N GLU A 83 -28.46 -9.19 10.82
CA GLU A 83 -28.90 -7.95 10.20
C GLU A 83 -28.61 -7.97 8.69
N ASN A 84 -29.65 -8.19 7.88
CA ASN A 84 -29.51 -8.39 6.44
C ASN A 84 -28.79 -7.23 5.73
N ILE A 85 -29.03 -5.99 6.16
CA ILE A 85 -28.37 -4.83 5.55
C ILE A 85 -26.86 -4.82 5.84
N ASN A 86 -26.45 -5.32 7.00
CA ASN A 86 -25.05 -5.38 7.41
C ASN A 86 -24.29 -6.49 6.66
N ILE A 87 -24.95 -7.62 6.39
CA ILE A 87 -24.42 -8.66 5.50
C ILE A 87 -24.19 -8.09 4.10
N LEU A 88 -25.19 -7.40 3.54
CA LEU A 88 -25.11 -6.84 2.19
C LEU A 88 -24.02 -5.78 2.06
N ARG A 89 -23.88 -4.90 3.06
CA ARG A 89 -22.81 -3.89 3.12
C ARG A 89 -21.43 -4.54 3.17
N THR A 90 -21.27 -5.54 4.03
CA THR A 90 -20.01 -6.29 4.14
C THR A 90 -19.66 -6.95 2.82
N HIS A 91 -20.62 -7.62 2.20
CA HIS A 91 -20.45 -8.30 0.93
C HIS A 91 -20.07 -7.32 -0.20
N ALA A 92 -20.71 -6.14 -0.25
CA ALA A 92 -20.36 -5.11 -1.23
C ALA A 92 -18.92 -4.61 -1.05
N LEU A 93 -18.52 -4.28 0.20
CA LEU A 93 -17.16 -3.82 0.49
C LEU A 93 -16.10 -4.87 0.14
N LEU A 94 -16.34 -6.15 0.45
CA LEU A 94 -15.41 -7.22 0.11
C LEU A 94 -15.19 -7.39 -1.39
N LYS A 95 -16.19 -7.03 -2.22
CA LYS A 95 -16.06 -7.05 -3.68
C LYS A 95 -15.23 -5.90 -4.25
N GLU A 96 -14.93 -4.87 -3.46
CA GLU A 96 -14.11 -3.73 -3.90
C GLU A 96 -12.60 -4.04 -3.89
N PHE A 97 -12.15 -5.00 -3.08
CA PHE A 97 -10.73 -5.26 -2.86
C PHE A 97 -9.99 -6.13 -3.90
N PRO A 98 -10.59 -7.16 -4.53
CA PRO A 98 -9.84 -8.14 -5.31
C PRO A 98 -9.03 -7.54 -6.47
N GLU A 99 -9.66 -6.70 -7.30
CA GLU A 99 -9.03 -6.12 -8.48
C GLU A 99 -7.89 -5.16 -8.11
N PRO A 100 -8.08 -4.15 -7.22
CA PRO A 100 -6.97 -3.28 -6.79
C PRO A 100 -5.81 -4.06 -6.16
N LEU A 101 -6.10 -5.08 -5.36
CA LEU A 101 -5.07 -5.88 -4.70
C LEU A 101 -4.29 -6.74 -5.71
N GLN A 102 -4.97 -7.27 -6.74
CA GLN A 102 -4.33 -8.01 -7.82
C GLN A 102 -3.42 -7.11 -8.66
N ASN A 103 -3.89 -5.93 -9.06
CA ASN A 103 -3.10 -4.97 -9.82
C ASN A 103 -1.86 -4.55 -9.01
N ASN A 104 -2.05 -4.30 -7.71
CA ASN A 104 -0.96 -3.98 -6.80
C ASN A 104 0.07 -5.10 -6.70
N LEU A 105 -0.37 -6.35 -6.50
CA LEU A 105 0.54 -7.48 -6.43
C LEU A 105 1.35 -7.65 -7.72
N GLN A 106 0.73 -7.45 -8.88
CA GLN A 106 1.44 -7.51 -10.16
C GLN A 106 2.47 -6.39 -10.26
N TYR A 107 2.09 -5.17 -9.90
CA TYR A 107 2.99 -4.01 -9.83
C TYR A 107 4.22 -4.30 -8.97
N LEU A 108 4.03 -4.86 -7.78
CA LEU A 108 5.13 -5.17 -6.86
C LEU A 108 6.03 -6.29 -7.38
N LYS A 109 5.48 -7.30 -8.07
CA LYS A 109 6.27 -8.36 -8.72
C LYS A 109 7.18 -7.79 -9.80
N ASP A 110 6.65 -6.92 -10.65
CA ASP A 110 7.44 -6.27 -11.71
C ASP A 110 8.55 -5.41 -11.10
N LEU A 111 8.26 -4.68 -10.01
CA LEU A 111 9.27 -3.90 -9.31
C LEU A 111 10.35 -4.75 -8.64
N MET A 112 9.99 -5.89 -8.06
CA MET A 112 10.97 -6.81 -7.48
C MET A 112 11.90 -7.38 -8.56
N GLN A 113 11.39 -7.67 -9.77
CA GLN A 113 12.23 -8.04 -10.91
C GLN A 113 13.18 -6.91 -11.29
N TRP A 114 12.67 -5.69 -11.38
CA TRP A 114 13.47 -4.50 -11.66
C TRP A 114 14.55 -4.24 -10.59
N GLN A 115 14.23 -4.39 -9.30
CA GLN A 115 15.16 -4.26 -8.16
C GLN A 115 16.33 -5.25 -8.26
N ASN A 116 16.05 -6.49 -8.66
CA ASN A 116 17.07 -7.54 -8.78
C ASN A 116 17.95 -7.43 -10.05
N GLY A 117 17.54 -6.64 -11.04
CA GLY A 117 18.26 -6.49 -12.31
C GLY A 117 18.90 -5.10 -12.48
N ASP A 118 18.06 -4.07 -12.58
CA ASP A 118 18.44 -2.74 -13.06
C ASP A 118 18.97 -1.81 -11.97
N LEU A 119 18.91 -2.20 -10.70
CA LEU A 119 19.41 -1.39 -9.59
C LEU A 119 20.92 -1.11 -9.72
N LEU A 120 21.70 -2.06 -10.26
CA LEU A 120 23.13 -1.83 -10.50
C LEU A 120 23.38 -0.75 -11.58
N ASN A 121 22.46 -0.62 -12.54
CA ASN A 121 22.53 0.39 -13.59
C ASN A 121 22.21 1.81 -13.06
N LEU A 122 21.45 1.90 -11.97
CA LEU A 122 21.12 3.17 -11.29
C LEU A 122 22.36 3.86 -10.70
N PHE A 123 23.31 3.11 -10.13
CA PHE A 123 24.54 3.68 -9.56
C PHE A 123 25.41 4.32 -10.64
N ALA A 124 25.68 3.57 -11.71
CA ALA A 124 26.43 4.06 -12.87
C ALA A 124 25.74 5.28 -13.49
N PHE A 125 24.42 5.25 -13.55
CA PHE A 125 23.62 6.35 -14.06
C PHE A 125 23.77 7.64 -13.23
N PHE A 126 23.59 7.60 -11.90
CA PHE A 126 23.75 8.79 -11.05
C PHE A 126 25.16 9.37 -11.09
N ASN A 127 26.18 8.50 -11.16
CA ASN A 127 27.58 8.92 -11.24
C ASN A 127 27.96 9.56 -12.58
N GLN A 128 27.19 9.33 -13.64
CA GLN A 128 27.40 9.98 -14.93
C GLN A 128 26.84 11.42 -14.96
N ILE A 129 25.81 11.71 -14.17
CA ILE A 129 25.09 12.99 -14.22
C ILE A 129 26.02 14.22 -14.08
N PRO A 130 26.97 14.26 -13.12
CA PRO A 130 27.84 15.42 -12.94
C PRO A 130 28.72 15.73 -14.16
N TYR A 131 29.00 14.74 -15.03
CA TYR A 131 29.94 14.86 -16.14
C TYR A 131 29.26 14.96 -17.52
N LEU A 132 27.93 15.01 -17.56
CA LEU A 132 27.20 15.07 -18.83
C LEU A 132 27.42 16.41 -19.55
N LYS A 133 27.72 16.35 -20.85
CA LYS A 133 27.71 17.53 -21.72
C LYS A 133 26.28 17.95 -22.02
N ILE A 134 26.06 19.24 -22.31
CA ILE A 134 24.74 19.83 -22.60
C ILE A 134 23.98 19.06 -23.70
N ASN A 135 24.69 18.53 -24.70
CA ASN A 135 24.10 17.79 -25.82
C ASN A 135 23.50 16.43 -25.43
N ASN A 136 23.80 15.91 -24.24
CA ASN A 136 23.30 14.61 -23.75
C ASN A 136 22.11 14.75 -22.78
N LYS A 137 21.60 15.97 -22.56
CA LYS A 137 20.48 16.22 -21.64
C LYS A 137 19.18 15.51 -22.04
N ALA A 138 18.93 15.37 -23.35
CA ALA A 138 17.75 14.67 -23.84
C ALA A 138 17.75 13.19 -23.43
N GLU A 139 18.90 12.51 -23.58
CA GLU A 139 19.06 11.11 -23.19
C GLU A 139 18.93 10.92 -21.66
N LEU A 140 19.50 11.84 -20.88
CA LEU A 140 19.36 11.85 -19.42
C LEU A 140 17.89 11.95 -18.99
N ASN A 141 17.15 12.89 -19.58
CA ASN A 141 15.74 13.08 -19.26
C ASN A 141 14.91 11.85 -19.61
N THR A 142 15.18 11.19 -20.75
CA THR A 142 14.52 9.93 -21.10
C THR A 142 14.80 8.84 -20.06
N LYS A 143 16.05 8.68 -19.63
CA LYS A 143 16.41 7.68 -18.60
C LYS A 143 15.77 7.98 -17.24
N LEU A 144 15.77 9.25 -16.80
CA LEU A 144 15.10 9.68 -15.56
C LEU A 144 13.59 9.44 -15.64
N ASN A 145 12.97 9.81 -16.75
CA ASN A 145 11.54 9.62 -16.94
C ASN A 145 11.17 8.13 -16.92
N ASN A 146 11.96 7.27 -17.58
CA ASN A 146 11.73 5.83 -17.54
C ASN A 146 11.85 5.28 -16.11
N LEU A 147 12.88 5.69 -15.36
CA LEU A 147 13.05 5.31 -13.96
C LEU A 147 11.82 5.68 -13.11
N PHE A 148 11.37 6.93 -13.17
CA PHE A 148 10.21 7.37 -12.39
C PHE A 148 8.90 6.78 -12.92
N GLN A 149 8.78 6.51 -14.22
CA GLN A 149 7.64 5.79 -14.78
C GLN A 149 7.56 4.35 -14.28
N THR A 150 8.68 3.65 -14.15
CA THR A 150 8.71 2.31 -13.58
C THR A 150 8.23 2.32 -12.13
N LEU A 151 8.71 3.28 -11.33
CA LEU A 151 8.37 3.39 -9.91
C LEU A 151 6.97 3.92 -9.66
N LEU A 152 6.51 4.90 -10.43
CA LEU A 152 5.26 5.61 -10.17
C LEU A 152 4.11 5.16 -11.09
N ARG A 153 4.40 4.35 -12.12
CA ARG A 153 3.45 3.87 -13.15
C ARG A 153 2.74 4.98 -13.92
N THR A 154 3.26 6.20 -13.89
CA THR A 154 2.73 7.31 -14.68
C THR A 154 3.85 8.14 -15.29
N SER A 155 3.54 8.83 -16.40
CA SER A 155 4.44 9.77 -17.05
C SER A 155 4.62 11.08 -16.28
N ASN A 156 3.74 11.35 -15.31
CA ASN A 156 3.84 12.49 -14.42
C ASN A 156 4.51 12.05 -13.11
N PHE A 157 5.05 13.00 -12.33
CA PHE A 157 5.61 12.68 -11.00
C PHE A 157 4.49 12.48 -9.97
N THR A 158 3.58 11.55 -10.26
CA THR A 158 2.38 11.18 -9.50
C THR A 158 2.23 9.67 -9.55
N PHE A 159 1.66 9.08 -8.50
CA PHE A 159 1.48 7.63 -8.42
C PHE A 159 0.22 7.18 -9.17
N GLY A 160 0.32 6.11 -9.96
CA GLY A 160 -0.76 5.60 -10.80
C GLY A 160 -1.91 5.04 -9.97
N ALA A 161 -3.12 5.60 -10.13
CA ALA A 161 -4.25 5.26 -9.27
C ALA A 161 -4.84 3.85 -9.48
N MET A 162 -4.64 3.25 -10.66
CA MET A 162 -5.26 1.96 -11.04
C MET A 162 -4.53 0.73 -10.46
N ASP A 163 -3.27 0.90 -10.08
CA ASP A 163 -2.38 -0.20 -9.68
C ASP A 163 -2.18 -0.30 -8.16
N ILE A 164 -3.00 0.41 -7.37
CA ILE A 164 -2.66 0.74 -5.99
C ILE A 164 -3.77 0.45 -4.99
N ILE A 165 -3.34 0.09 -3.79
CA ILE A 165 -4.17 0.20 -2.60
C ILE A 165 -4.07 1.64 -2.10
N ASN A 166 -5.20 2.32 -1.98
CA ASN A 166 -5.27 3.71 -1.52
C ASN A 166 -5.86 3.80 -0.11
N GLU A 167 -5.93 5.03 0.39
CA GLU A 167 -6.40 5.33 1.74
C GLU A 167 -7.87 4.94 1.94
N ALA A 168 -8.72 5.03 0.90
CA ALA A 168 -10.11 4.61 1.02
C ALA A 168 -10.23 3.10 1.24
N HIS A 169 -9.43 2.30 0.51
CA HIS A 169 -9.40 0.84 0.72
C HIS A 169 -8.94 0.48 2.15
N LEU A 170 -7.92 1.20 2.65
CA LEU A 170 -7.39 1.03 4.01
C LEU A 170 -8.43 1.37 5.08
N GLU A 171 -9.14 2.48 4.94
CA GLU A 171 -10.19 2.87 5.88
C GLU A 171 -11.40 1.93 5.82
N HIS A 172 -11.79 1.48 4.62
CA HIS A 172 -12.85 0.48 4.46
C HIS A 172 -12.50 -0.84 5.15
N SER A 173 -11.27 -1.34 4.99
CA SER A 173 -10.85 -2.60 5.62
C SER A 173 -10.75 -2.49 7.15
N ARG A 174 -10.23 -1.37 7.67
CA ARG A 174 -10.18 -1.11 9.11
C ARG A 174 -11.57 -0.98 9.72
N GLY A 175 -12.47 -0.25 9.05
CA GLY A 175 -13.87 -0.12 9.46
C GLY A 175 -14.58 -1.46 9.52
N LEU A 176 -14.29 -2.38 8.59
CA LEU A 176 -14.79 -3.75 8.62
C LEU A 176 -14.27 -4.52 9.84
N VAL A 177 -12.96 -4.51 10.12
CA VAL A 177 -12.38 -5.16 11.30
C VAL A 177 -13.04 -4.66 12.60
N GLU A 178 -13.15 -3.34 12.75
CA GLU A 178 -13.76 -2.73 13.93
C GLU A 178 -15.24 -3.14 14.07
N SER A 179 -16.00 -3.11 12.97
CA SER A 179 -17.41 -3.48 12.97
C SER A 179 -17.62 -4.96 13.36
N PHE A 180 -16.83 -5.87 12.78
CA PHE A 180 -16.90 -7.29 13.11
C PHE A 180 -16.58 -7.57 14.59
N SER A 181 -15.59 -6.88 15.16
CA SER A 181 -15.24 -7.03 16.58
C SER A 181 -16.38 -6.65 17.55
N LYS A 182 -17.32 -5.82 17.08
CA LYS A 182 -18.51 -5.38 17.83
C LYS A 182 -19.76 -6.21 17.52
N GLY A 183 -19.63 -7.29 16.76
CA GLY A 183 -20.76 -8.15 16.40
C GLY A 183 -21.72 -7.53 15.39
N TYR A 184 -21.23 -6.63 14.52
CA TYR A 184 -22.03 -5.86 13.56
C TYR A 184 -23.02 -6.68 12.71
N LEU A 185 -22.71 -7.95 12.41
CA LEU A 185 -23.61 -8.79 11.63
C LEU A 185 -24.82 -9.31 12.40
N ILE A 186 -24.79 -9.30 13.73
CA ILE A 186 -25.89 -9.79 14.58
C ILE A 186 -26.97 -8.73 14.64
N HIS A 187 -28.21 -9.14 14.40
CA HIS A 187 -29.37 -8.27 14.58
C HIS A 187 -29.51 -7.90 16.06
N ILE A 188 -29.68 -6.62 16.38
CA ILE A 188 -29.89 -6.13 17.74
C ILE A 188 -31.37 -5.80 17.91
N TYR A 189 -32.03 -6.43 18.87
CA TYR A 189 -33.45 -6.16 19.12
C TYR A 189 -33.65 -4.78 19.76
N LEU A 190 -34.81 -4.17 19.52
CA LEU A 190 -35.15 -2.86 20.07
C LEU A 190 -35.01 -2.81 21.61
N GLU A 191 -35.43 -3.87 22.30
CA GLU A 191 -35.29 -3.95 23.76
C GLU A 191 -33.83 -3.95 24.22
N GLU A 192 -32.94 -4.62 23.49
CA GLU A 192 -31.50 -4.69 23.80
C GLU A 192 -30.86 -3.32 23.58
N GLN A 193 -31.28 -2.61 22.52
CA GLN A 193 -30.86 -1.24 22.23
C GLN A 193 -31.37 -0.27 23.31
N MET A 194 -32.63 -0.36 23.72
CA MET A 194 -33.22 0.48 24.77
C MET A 194 -32.53 0.27 26.13
N LYS A 195 -32.10 -0.96 26.44
CA LYS A 195 -31.37 -1.31 27.66
C LYS A 195 -29.86 -1.04 27.56
N ALA A 196 -29.37 -0.57 26.41
CA ALA A 196 -27.96 -0.35 26.14
C ALA A 196 -27.08 -1.57 26.48
N LEU A 197 -27.54 -2.77 26.12
CA LEU A 197 -26.79 -4.00 26.42
C LEU A 197 -25.47 -4.04 25.65
N SER A 198 -24.42 -4.56 26.31
CA SER A 198 -23.13 -4.78 25.65
C SER A 198 -23.20 -5.94 24.65
N PHE A 199 -22.30 -5.97 23.68
CA PHE A 199 -22.24 -7.08 22.73
C PHE A 199 -22.01 -8.43 23.43
N GLU A 200 -21.23 -8.46 24.52
CA GLU A 200 -21.04 -9.67 25.32
C GLU A 200 -22.37 -10.20 25.88
N GLN A 201 -23.27 -9.32 26.30
CA GLN A 201 -24.61 -9.72 26.77
C GLN A 201 -25.48 -10.23 25.62
N ILE A 202 -25.49 -9.52 24.48
CA ILE A 202 -26.24 -9.90 23.28
C ILE A 202 -25.74 -11.26 22.73
N SER A 203 -24.44 -11.52 22.78
CA SER A 203 -23.87 -12.77 22.29
C SER A 203 -24.39 -14.01 23.03
N ARG A 204 -24.90 -13.88 24.27
CA ARG A 204 -25.38 -15.01 25.07
C ARG A 204 -26.62 -15.69 24.50
N ARG A 205 -27.43 -14.99 23.69
CA ARG A 205 -28.58 -15.59 23.00
C ARG A 205 -28.25 -16.18 21.64
N VAL A 206 -27.05 -15.91 21.12
CA VAL A 206 -26.61 -16.41 19.82
C VAL A 206 -26.13 -17.85 19.99
N PRO A 207 -26.59 -18.80 19.15
CA PRO A 207 -26.12 -20.18 19.22
C PRO A 207 -24.58 -20.26 19.12
N PRO A 208 -23.90 -21.09 19.94
CA PRO A 208 -22.44 -21.16 19.95
C PRO A 208 -21.81 -21.48 18.59
N ALA A 209 -22.48 -22.31 17.77
CA ALA A 209 -22.02 -22.63 16.41
C ALA A 209 -22.01 -21.39 15.50
N GLU A 210 -23.02 -20.51 15.62
CA GLU A 210 -23.09 -19.29 14.83
C GLU A 210 -22.08 -18.23 15.31
N LEU A 211 -21.85 -18.13 16.62
CA LEU A 211 -20.76 -17.30 17.16
C LEU A 211 -19.39 -17.75 16.65
N GLN A 212 -19.16 -19.07 16.57
CA GLN A 212 -17.90 -19.61 16.08
C GLN A 212 -17.68 -19.26 14.60
N LYS A 213 -18.70 -19.39 13.75
CA LYS A 213 -18.64 -18.96 12.35
C LYS A 213 -18.31 -17.46 12.22
N LEU A 214 -18.96 -16.61 13.01
CA LEU A 214 -18.69 -15.17 13.00
C LEU A 214 -17.25 -14.84 13.44
N LYS A 215 -16.71 -15.55 14.44
CA LYS A 215 -15.31 -15.42 14.86
C LYS A 215 -14.34 -15.85 13.77
N GLU A 216 -14.64 -16.92 13.03
CA GLU A 216 -13.85 -17.35 11.89
C GLU A 216 -13.88 -16.30 10.77
N MET A 217 -15.04 -15.73 10.46
CA MET A 217 -15.16 -14.62 9.51
C MET A 217 -14.36 -13.40 9.97
N GLU A 218 -14.45 -13.01 11.24
CA GLU A 218 -13.64 -11.93 11.82
C GLU A 218 -12.14 -12.20 11.65
N GLY A 219 -11.69 -13.43 11.92
CA GLY A 219 -10.31 -13.86 11.69
C GLY A 219 -9.88 -13.70 10.23
N ASN A 220 -10.73 -14.09 9.28
CA ASN A 220 -10.47 -13.92 7.85
C ASN A 220 -10.40 -12.43 7.45
N ILE A 221 -11.31 -11.60 7.96
CA ILE A 221 -11.30 -10.14 7.74
C ILE A 221 -10.00 -9.51 8.27
N LYS A 222 -9.50 -9.96 9.43
CA LYS A 222 -8.21 -9.48 9.98
C LYS A 222 -7.04 -9.82 9.08
N ILE A 223 -7.03 -11.01 8.46
CA ILE A 223 -5.99 -11.39 7.49
C ILE A 223 -6.08 -10.52 6.24
N ILE A 224 -7.28 -10.31 5.70
CA ILE A 224 -7.52 -9.42 4.55
C ILE A 224 -7.02 -8.01 4.85
N ASN A 225 -7.38 -7.45 6.02
CA ASN A 225 -6.92 -6.12 6.44
C ASN A 225 -5.39 -6.05 6.52
N LYS A 226 -4.73 -7.06 7.09
CA LYS A 226 -3.27 -7.11 7.16
C LYS A 226 -2.63 -7.11 5.76
N SER A 227 -3.20 -7.82 4.79
CA SER A 227 -2.73 -7.81 3.40
C SER A 227 -2.90 -6.44 2.74
N ILE A 228 -4.04 -5.77 2.96
CA ILE A 228 -4.32 -4.40 2.45
C ILE A 228 -3.35 -3.39 3.08
N GLU A 229 -3.16 -3.44 4.40
CA GLU A 229 -2.20 -2.61 5.12
C GLU A 229 -0.78 -2.79 4.60
N LYS A 230 -0.37 -4.04 4.37
CA LYS A 230 0.96 -4.34 3.82
C LYS A 230 1.12 -3.80 2.40
N ALA A 231 0.12 -3.98 1.54
CA ALA A 231 0.13 -3.42 0.18
C ALA A 231 0.28 -1.89 0.20
N TYR A 232 -0.51 -1.20 1.03
CA TYR A 232 -0.43 0.24 1.22
C TYR A 232 0.94 0.69 1.74
N GLU A 233 1.49 0.01 2.75
CA GLU A 233 2.83 0.27 3.29
C GLU A 233 3.91 0.16 2.19
N VAL A 234 3.84 -0.86 1.35
CA VAL A 234 4.77 -1.02 0.22
C VAL A 234 4.58 0.10 -0.80
N ASN A 235 3.34 0.51 -1.10
CA ASN A 235 3.10 1.67 -1.97
C ASN A 235 3.73 2.95 -1.42
N MET A 236 3.62 3.19 -0.11
CA MET A 236 4.26 4.34 0.53
C MET A 236 5.79 4.27 0.45
N ARG A 237 6.40 3.09 0.66
CA ARG A 237 7.85 2.90 0.46
C ARG A 237 8.30 3.24 -0.96
N MET A 238 7.47 3.00 -1.98
CA MET A 238 7.78 3.35 -3.37
C MET A 238 7.74 4.86 -3.62
N ILE A 239 6.83 5.58 -2.96
CA ILE A 239 6.84 7.05 -2.96
C ILE A 239 8.13 7.57 -2.32
N GLU A 240 8.49 7.02 -1.17
CA GLU A 240 9.72 7.42 -0.46
C GLU A 240 10.97 7.14 -1.30
N LEU A 241 11.02 5.98 -1.97
CA LEU A 241 12.07 5.65 -2.92
C LEU A 241 12.15 6.67 -4.07
N ALA A 242 11.02 7.02 -4.68
CA ALA A 242 10.99 8.01 -5.76
C ALA A 242 11.49 9.40 -5.29
N VAL A 243 11.11 9.85 -4.10
CA VAL A 243 11.59 11.11 -3.53
C VAL A 243 13.09 11.06 -3.22
N ASN A 244 13.61 9.94 -2.69
CA ASN A 244 15.05 9.77 -2.46
C ASN A 244 15.83 9.79 -3.77
N LEU A 245 15.38 9.04 -4.78
CA LEU A 245 16.01 9.04 -6.10
C LEU A 245 15.99 10.42 -6.74
N TYR A 246 14.88 11.17 -6.61
CA TYR A 246 14.79 12.56 -7.04
C TYR A 246 15.82 13.46 -6.33
N THR A 247 16.01 13.23 -5.03
CA THR A 247 17.04 13.93 -4.23
C THR A 247 18.46 13.63 -4.75
N PHE A 248 18.77 12.37 -5.06
CA PHE A 248 20.05 11.98 -5.66
C PHE A 248 20.25 12.64 -7.03
N THR A 249 19.23 12.63 -7.90
CA THR A 249 19.28 13.32 -9.20
C THR A 249 19.60 14.80 -9.04
N LYS A 250 18.87 15.48 -8.15
CA LYS A 250 19.04 16.92 -7.90
C LYS A 250 20.44 17.23 -7.40
N TRP A 251 20.95 16.46 -6.45
CA TRP A 251 22.30 16.65 -5.93
C TRP A 251 23.36 16.47 -7.02
N ALA A 252 23.23 15.42 -7.85
CA ALA A 252 24.15 15.17 -8.94
C ALA A 252 24.17 16.31 -9.97
N MET A 253 23.00 16.90 -10.28
CA MET A 253 22.88 18.07 -11.16
C MET A 253 23.51 19.34 -10.57
N GLU A 254 23.42 19.56 -9.25
CA GLU A 254 24.06 20.73 -8.62
C GLU A 254 25.59 20.68 -8.69
N ILE A 255 26.18 19.48 -8.70
CA ILE A 255 27.63 19.31 -8.86
C ILE A 255 28.05 19.69 -10.27
N GLN A 256 27.28 19.28 -11.28
CA GLN A 256 27.52 19.66 -12.69
C GLN A 256 27.57 21.18 -12.88
N LEU A 257 26.75 21.95 -12.13
CA LEU A 257 26.74 23.43 -12.21
C LEU A 257 27.98 24.08 -11.58
N ARG A 258 28.77 23.34 -10.80
CA ARG A 258 29.96 23.84 -10.08
C ARG A 258 31.27 23.45 -10.77
N THR A 259 31.25 22.48 -11.67
CA THR A 259 32.38 21.98 -12.46
C THR A 259 32.38 22.56 -13.86
#